data_AF-A0AAV5CFJ8-F1
#
_entry.id   AF-A0AAV5CFJ8-F1
#
_cell.length_a   1.000
_cell.length_b   1.000
_cell.length_c   1.000
_cell.angle_alpha   90.00
_cell.angle_beta   90.00
_cell.angle_gamma   90.00
#
_symmetry.space_group_name_H-M   'P 1'
#
loop_
_entity.id
_entity.type
_entity.pdbx_description
1 polymer ?
#
loop_
_entity_poly.entity_id
_entity_poly.type
_entity_poly.pdbx_seq_one_letter_code
_entity_poly.pdbx_strand_id
1 'polypeptide(L)'
;MATRAKGSVWEIEARDVEAAGLAAADAAAFLAALRSAAAGAADEAAAWAAAATVLRPEHPHALHQLVYYSVYAGWDRAARGPPPYWFPSPADCKQTNLGRLMEVNGPKLLGSAYKDPISSFNLFHKFSVENQETDDSTAIVWRDEGLDDYPVNRMSLKELRTQVMTVANALDTMFQKGDRIAIDMPMTCNAVIIYLAIILGGFVVVSIADSFAPQEIRSRMGISKAVAIFTQDAGVTVLGSVPSLVKSWKGGNCAKGLDWTKIRVLGTTGEASDIDDNLWLSSRASYKPIVECCGGTELASSYIQGSLLQPQAFGTFNGASMSTGFVILDERGIPYPDDLPCAGEVGLFPIYFGATDRLLNADHNKTSSVEIERACNRADEGLLETAAVSIKPTGGGPEQLAILAVLKDRSTSSSYDLNILKSKFQTAIQKNLNPLFKVSYVKIVPEFPRTASNKLLRRVLKDQLKQELSTRSKL
;
A
#
# COMPACT_ATOMS: atom_id res chain seq x y z
N MET A 1 -10.39 1.94 -40.77
CA MET A 1 -10.92 3.24 -41.25
C MET A 1 -11.63 3.90 -40.08
N ALA A 2 -11.17 5.06 -39.60
CA ALA A 2 -11.92 5.82 -38.62
C ALA A 2 -13.24 6.27 -39.27
N THR A 3 -14.38 5.88 -38.69
CA THR A 3 -15.70 6.32 -39.15
C THR A 3 -15.70 7.85 -39.10
N ARG A 4 -15.80 8.48 -40.28
CA ARG A 4 -15.69 9.94 -40.40
C ARG A 4 -16.87 10.57 -39.66
N ALA A 5 -16.60 11.53 -38.77
CA ALA A 5 -17.63 12.26 -38.06
C ALA A 5 -18.66 12.87 -39.02
N LYS A 6 -19.95 12.82 -38.67
CA LYS A 6 -21.01 13.56 -39.37
C LYS A 6 -21.09 14.97 -38.79
N GLY A 7 -21.64 15.93 -39.54
CA GLY A 7 -21.74 17.33 -39.12
C GLY A 7 -22.64 17.55 -37.90
N SER A 8 -23.44 16.56 -37.51
CA SER A 8 -24.18 16.53 -36.24
C SER A 8 -24.64 15.12 -35.87
N VAL A 9 -24.99 14.90 -34.59
CA VAL A 9 -25.65 13.68 -34.10
C VAL A 9 -26.99 13.41 -34.82
N TRP A 10 -27.64 14.46 -35.31
CA TRP A 10 -28.91 14.37 -36.07
C TRP A 10 -28.72 13.79 -37.47
N GLU A 11 -27.52 13.91 -38.03
CA GLU A 11 -27.15 13.43 -39.37
C GLU A 11 -26.64 11.98 -39.38
N ILE A 12 -26.54 11.33 -38.22
CA ILE A 12 -26.19 9.92 -38.14
C ILE A 12 -27.40 9.09 -38.61
N GLU A 13 -27.18 8.22 -39.58
CA GLU A 13 -28.19 7.30 -40.11
C GLU A 13 -27.91 5.83 -39.72
N ALA A 14 -28.88 4.95 -39.95
CA ALA A 14 -28.76 3.51 -39.60
C ALA A 14 -27.51 2.87 -40.22
N ARG A 15 -27.23 3.18 -41.50
CA ARG A 15 -26.02 2.73 -42.19
C ARG A 15 -24.71 3.18 -41.52
N ASP A 16 -24.70 4.33 -40.86
CA ASP A 16 -23.49 4.89 -40.24
C ASP A 16 -23.19 4.16 -38.92
N VAL A 17 -24.22 3.86 -38.11
CA VAL A 17 -24.06 3.06 -36.87
C VAL A 17 -23.79 1.59 -37.17
N GLU A 18 -24.37 1.05 -38.25
CA GLU A 18 -24.06 -0.30 -38.75
C GLU A 18 -22.61 -0.41 -39.24
N ALA A 19 -22.14 0.58 -40.02
CA ALA A 19 -20.75 0.66 -40.45
C ALA A 19 -19.78 0.84 -39.27
N ALA A 20 -20.25 1.43 -38.17
CA ALA A 20 -19.54 1.52 -36.91
C ALA A 20 -19.60 0.22 -36.07
N GLY A 21 -20.24 -0.84 -36.57
CA GLY A 21 -20.25 -2.19 -36.01
C GLY A 21 -21.48 -2.53 -35.17
N LEU A 22 -22.49 -1.65 -35.08
CA LEU A 22 -23.76 -1.97 -34.42
C LEU A 22 -24.56 -2.96 -35.28
N ALA A 23 -25.25 -3.91 -34.66
CA ALA A 23 -26.12 -4.83 -35.41
C ALA A 23 -27.28 -4.05 -36.05
N ALA A 24 -27.61 -4.38 -37.31
CA ALA A 24 -28.69 -3.71 -38.05
C ALA A 24 -30.05 -3.77 -37.34
N ALA A 25 -30.31 -4.85 -36.59
CA ALA A 25 -31.52 -4.98 -35.77
C ALA A 25 -31.62 -3.94 -34.64
N ASP A 26 -30.48 -3.45 -34.15
CA ASP A 26 -30.42 -2.50 -33.03
C ASP A 26 -30.28 -1.04 -33.50
N ALA A 27 -29.95 -0.80 -34.77
CA ALA A 27 -29.63 0.52 -35.31
C ALA A 27 -30.75 1.55 -35.12
N ALA A 28 -32.00 1.18 -35.41
CA ALA A 28 -33.14 2.08 -35.29
C ALA A 28 -33.43 2.46 -33.82
N ALA A 29 -33.40 1.47 -32.93
CA ALA A 29 -33.63 1.67 -31.49
C ALA A 29 -32.54 2.53 -30.86
N PHE A 30 -31.27 2.27 -31.23
CA PHE A 30 -30.13 3.04 -30.77
C PHE A 30 -30.22 4.51 -31.20
N LEU A 31 -30.53 4.78 -32.48
CA LEU A 31 -30.67 6.15 -32.99
C LEU A 31 -31.82 6.90 -32.33
N ALA A 32 -32.95 6.22 -32.08
CA ALA A 32 -34.08 6.82 -31.36
C ALA A 32 -33.68 7.20 -29.93
N ALA A 33 -33.01 6.31 -29.21
CA ALA A 33 -32.52 6.58 -27.85
C ALA A 33 -31.48 7.70 -27.83
N LEU A 34 -30.51 7.69 -28.74
CA LEU A 34 -29.47 8.71 -28.87
C LEU A 34 -30.05 10.10 -29.12
N ARG A 35 -30.97 10.20 -30.08
CA ARG A 35 -31.67 11.45 -30.41
C ARG A 35 -32.55 11.92 -29.28
N SER A 36 -33.27 11.01 -28.62
CA SER A 36 -34.09 11.35 -27.45
C SER A 36 -33.24 11.88 -26.30
N ALA A 37 -32.07 11.31 -26.04
CA ALA A 37 -31.16 11.78 -25.01
C ALA A 37 -30.58 13.17 -25.36
N ALA A 38 -30.20 13.39 -26.61
CA ALA A 38 -29.59 14.65 -27.05
C ALA A 38 -30.58 15.81 -27.27
N ALA A 39 -31.89 15.54 -27.45
CA ALA A 39 -32.87 16.55 -27.86
C ALA A 39 -33.11 17.69 -26.86
N GLY A 40 -32.85 17.46 -25.57
CA GLY A 40 -33.04 18.44 -24.50
C GLY A 40 -31.77 19.18 -24.08
N ALA A 41 -30.65 18.98 -24.78
CA ALA A 41 -29.36 19.53 -24.37
C ALA A 41 -29.23 21.02 -24.70
N ALA A 42 -28.70 21.79 -23.75
CA ALA A 42 -28.46 23.23 -23.92
C ALA A 42 -27.28 23.56 -24.84
N ASP A 43 -26.30 22.65 -24.92
CA ASP A 43 -25.12 22.75 -25.77
C ASP A 43 -24.55 21.36 -26.09
N GLU A 44 -23.47 21.29 -26.87
CA GLU A 44 -22.84 20.01 -27.26
C GLU A 44 -22.28 19.24 -26.05
N ALA A 45 -21.90 19.94 -24.98
CA ALA A 45 -21.39 19.30 -23.76
C ALA A 45 -22.50 18.59 -23.00
N ALA A 46 -23.64 19.25 -22.81
CA ALA A 46 -24.85 18.63 -22.28
C ALA A 46 -25.35 17.51 -23.20
N ALA A 47 -25.26 17.69 -24.52
CA ALA A 47 -25.67 16.67 -25.50
C ALA A 47 -24.80 15.43 -25.39
N TRP A 48 -23.49 15.58 -25.19
CA TRP A 48 -22.59 14.46 -24.99
C TRP A 48 -22.86 13.78 -23.64
N ALA A 49 -23.03 14.55 -22.56
CA ALA A 49 -23.33 14.01 -21.24
C ALA A 49 -24.57 13.08 -21.29
N ALA A 50 -25.61 13.50 -22.02
CA ALA A 50 -26.81 12.69 -22.22
C ALA A 50 -26.59 11.53 -23.20
N ALA A 51 -25.98 11.77 -24.36
CA ALA A 51 -25.70 10.76 -25.37
C ALA A 51 -24.81 9.61 -24.85
N ALA A 52 -23.85 9.92 -23.98
CA ALA A 52 -22.97 8.94 -23.35
C ALA A 52 -23.76 7.90 -22.51
N THR A 53 -24.93 8.25 -21.97
CA THR A 53 -25.78 7.31 -21.22
C THR A 53 -26.44 6.24 -22.10
N VAL A 54 -26.53 6.49 -23.41
CA VAL A 54 -27.07 5.56 -24.40
C VAL A 54 -26.00 4.56 -24.87
N LEU A 55 -24.73 4.93 -24.76
CA LEU A 55 -23.60 4.06 -25.09
C LEU A 55 -23.36 3.04 -23.99
N ARG A 56 -23.05 1.80 -24.38
CA ARG A 56 -22.72 0.70 -23.47
C ARG A 56 -21.28 0.24 -23.70
N PRO A 57 -20.58 -0.29 -22.68
CA PRO A 57 -19.21 -0.77 -22.83
C PRO A 57 -19.04 -1.83 -23.93
N GLU A 58 -20.09 -2.61 -24.21
CA GLU A 58 -20.08 -3.67 -25.22
C GLU A 58 -20.25 -3.13 -26.65
N HIS A 59 -20.64 -1.86 -26.81
CA HIS A 59 -20.72 -1.26 -28.13
C HIS A 59 -19.33 -1.16 -28.77
N PRO A 60 -19.22 -1.36 -30.10
CA PRO A 60 -17.94 -1.23 -30.78
C PRO A 60 -17.35 0.17 -30.61
N HIS A 61 -16.05 0.25 -30.41
CA HIS A 61 -15.35 1.54 -30.23
C HIS A 61 -15.65 2.55 -31.35
N ALA A 62 -15.79 2.08 -32.59
CA ALA A 62 -16.14 2.93 -33.73
C ALA A 62 -17.50 3.63 -33.57
N LEU A 63 -18.46 3.01 -32.85
CA LEU A 63 -19.74 3.63 -32.52
C LEU A 63 -19.59 4.73 -31.48
N HIS A 64 -18.77 4.49 -30.44
CA HIS A 64 -18.43 5.53 -29.46
C HIS A 64 -17.78 6.74 -30.13
N GLN A 65 -16.83 6.50 -31.05
CA GLN A 65 -16.18 7.56 -31.82
C GLN A 65 -17.17 8.33 -32.68
N LEU A 66 -18.02 7.61 -33.42
CA LEU A 66 -19.04 8.23 -34.28
C LEU A 66 -19.96 9.15 -33.49
N VAL A 67 -20.47 8.71 -32.35
CA VAL A 67 -21.34 9.52 -31.49
C VAL A 67 -20.57 10.71 -30.91
N TYR A 68 -19.39 10.49 -30.30
CA TYR A 68 -18.61 11.56 -29.67
C TYR A 68 -18.27 12.68 -30.66
N TYR A 69 -17.71 12.33 -31.82
CA TYR A 69 -17.32 13.35 -32.79
C TYR A 69 -18.50 14.01 -33.49
N SER A 70 -19.63 13.32 -33.65
CA SER A 70 -20.82 13.91 -34.26
C SER A 70 -21.57 14.83 -33.28
N VAL A 71 -21.56 14.53 -31.99
CA VAL A 71 -22.08 15.45 -30.95
C VAL A 71 -21.24 16.72 -30.91
N TYR A 72 -19.92 16.59 -30.95
CA TYR A 72 -18.99 17.71 -30.95
C TYR A 72 -18.60 18.23 -32.33
N ALA A 73 -19.39 17.93 -33.38
CA ALA A 73 -19.05 18.31 -34.74
C ALA A 73 -18.99 19.84 -34.93
N GLY A 74 -19.87 20.58 -34.24
CA GLY A 74 -19.88 22.04 -34.19
C GLY A 74 -18.98 22.65 -33.11
N TRP A 75 -18.23 21.84 -32.35
CA TRP A 75 -17.44 22.33 -31.23
C TRP A 75 -16.27 23.19 -31.69
N ASP A 76 -16.31 24.47 -31.36
CA ASP A 76 -15.20 25.39 -31.61
C ASP A 76 -14.02 25.06 -30.68
N ARG A 77 -13.13 24.20 -31.18
CA ARG A 77 -11.91 23.82 -30.47
C ARG A 77 -10.94 24.99 -30.25
N ALA A 78 -10.96 25.99 -31.14
CA ALA A 78 -10.05 27.12 -31.06
C ALA A 78 -10.48 28.08 -29.93
N ALA A 79 -11.79 28.34 -29.80
CA ALA A 79 -12.31 29.19 -28.74
C ALA A 79 -12.54 28.46 -27.41
N ARG A 80 -12.98 27.19 -27.43
CA ARG A 80 -13.45 26.46 -26.23
C ARG A 80 -12.50 25.34 -25.76
N GLY A 81 -11.38 25.12 -26.46
CA GLY A 81 -10.45 24.04 -26.15
C GLY A 81 -10.97 22.64 -26.57
N PRO A 82 -10.37 21.54 -26.08
CA PRO A 82 -10.84 20.20 -26.43
C PRO A 82 -12.23 19.92 -25.86
N PRO A 83 -13.10 19.19 -26.58
CA PRO A 83 -14.43 18.86 -26.09
C PRO A 83 -14.35 17.96 -24.85
N PRO A 84 -15.05 18.31 -23.75
CA PRO A 84 -15.07 17.47 -22.55
C PRO A 84 -15.74 16.12 -22.87
N TYR A 85 -15.44 15.06 -22.11
CA TYR A 85 -16.12 13.77 -22.29
C TYR A 85 -16.74 13.23 -20.99
N TRP A 86 -16.42 13.84 -19.86
CA TRP A 86 -16.86 13.42 -18.55
C TRP A 86 -17.14 14.66 -17.71
N PHE A 87 -18.16 14.56 -16.86
CA PHE A 87 -18.61 15.66 -16.03
C PHE A 87 -18.83 15.12 -14.61
N PRO A 88 -18.21 15.73 -13.58
CA PRO A 88 -18.39 15.26 -12.22
C PRO A 88 -19.80 15.56 -11.72
N SER A 89 -20.37 14.65 -10.92
CA SER A 89 -21.54 14.99 -10.12
C SER A 89 -21.11 15.81 -8.89
N PRO A 90 -21.95 16.73 -8.38
CA PRO A 90 -21.67 17.44 -7.14
C PRO A 90 -21.40 16.50 -5.95
N ALA A 91 -22.08 15.35 -5.91
CA ALA A 91 -21.91 14.35 -4.87
C ALA A 91 -20.51 13.70 -4.93
N ASP A 92 -20.10 13.23 -6.11
CA ASP A 92 -18.80 12.58 -6.30
C ASP A 92 -17.65 13.57 -6.05
N CYS A 93 -17.79 14.80 -6.53
CA CYS A 93 -16.81 15.85 -6.31
C CYS A 93 -16.55 16.09 -4.83
N LYS A 94 -17.60 16.19 -4.01
CA LYS A 94 -17.49 16.37 -2.55
C LYS A 94 -16.78 15.21 -1.85
N GLN A 95 -16.82 14.00 -2.41
CA GLN A 95 -16.17 12.82 -1.82
C GLN A 95 -14.68 12.71 -2.13
N THR A 96 -14.21 13.37 -3.20
CA THR A 96 -12.77 13.45 -3.52
C THR A 96 -11.98 14.12 -2.39
N ASN A 97 -10.68 13.87 -2.31
CA ASN A 97 -9.81 14.46 -1.27
C ASN A 97 -9.81 15.99 -1.37
N LEU A 98 -9.69 16.49 -2.60
CA LEU A 98 -9.75 17.91 -2.89
C LEU A 98 -11.14 18.48 -2.59
N GLY A 99 -12.22 17.79 -2.95
CA GLY A 99 -13.57 18.23 -2.63
C GLY A 99 -13.83 18.30 -1.12
N ARG A 100 -13.41 17.31 -0.35
CA ARG A 100 -13.48 17.36 1.12
C ARG A 100 -12.65 18.49 1.69
N LEU A 101 -11.44 18.71 1.18
CA LEU A 101 -10.60 19.84 1.60
C LEU A 101 -11.30 21.18 1.32
N MET A 102 -11.91 21.32 0.15
CA MET A 102 -12.67 22.50 -0.25
C MET A 102 -13.95 22.68 0.57
N GLU A 103 -14.67 21.60 0.93
CA GLU A 103 -15.85 21.71 1.81
C GLU A 103 -15.46 22.17 3.22
N VAL A 104 -14.32 21.70 3.74
CA VAL A 104 -13.86 22.06 5.09
C VAL A 104 -13.30 23.48 5.15
N ASN A 105 -12.56 23.91 4.12
CA ASN A 105 -11.81 25.17 4.14
C ASN A 105 -12.40 26.25 3.25
N GLY A 106 -13.05 25.89 2.14
CA GLY A 106 -13.64 26.81 1.18
C GLY A 106 -14.55 27.87 1.81
N PRO A 107 -15.50 27.52 2.71
CA PRO A 107 -16.31 28.52 3.41
C PRO A 107 -15.49 29.49 4.26
N LYS A 108 -14.35 29.05 4.81
CA LYS A 108 -13.45 29.89 5.62
C LYS A 108 -12.60 30.81 4.75
N LEU A 109 -12.11 30.29 3.62
CA LEU A 109 -11.18 31.00 2.73
C LEU A 109 -11.90 31.95 1.75
N LEU A 110 -13.06 31.54 1.23
CA LEU A 110 -13.80 32.27 0.20
C LEU A 110 -15.10 32.90 0.72
N GLY A 111 -15.48 32.64 1.97
CA GLY A 111 -16.69 33.18 2.57
C GLY A 111 -17.95 32.79 1.80
N SER A 112 -18.83 33.77 1.58
CA SER A 112 -20.09 33.60 0.83
C SER A 112 -19.89 33.30 -0.66
N ALA A 113 -18.67 33.46 -1.20
CA ALA A 113 -18.36 33.10 -2.57
C ALA A 113 -18.20 31.58 -2.76
N TYR A 114 -17.95 30.82 -1.67
CA TYR A 114 -17.96 29.36 -1.71
C TYR A 114 -19.37 28.81 -1.87
N LYS A 115 -19.56 27.90 -2.82
CA LYS A 115 -20.84 27.23 -3.08
C LYS A 115 -20.70 25.71 -3.02
N ASP A 116 -19.79 25.18 -3.82
CA ASP A 116 -19.52 23.76 -3.95
C ASP A 116 -18.14 23.55 -4.62
N PRO A 117 -17.56 22.33 -4.57
CA PRO A 117 -16.21 22.11 -5.07
C PRO A 117 -16.07 22.31 -6.58
N ILE A 118 -17.14 22.15 -7.37
CA ILE A 118 -17.06 22.30 -8.83
C ILE A 118 -17.06 23.79 -9.16
N SER A 119 -18.09 24.52 -8.72
CA SER A 119 -18.26 25.92 -9.08
C SER A 119 -17.23 26.84 -8.40
N SER A 120 -16.76 26.46 -7.21
CA SER A 120 -15.76 27.24 -6.46
C SER A 120 -14.32 26.84 -6.73
N PHE A 121 -14.05 25.80 -7.54
CA PHE A 121 -12.68 25.34 -7.82
C PHE A 121 -11.77 26.45 -8.30
N ASN A 122 -12.21 27.23 -9.29
CA ASN A 122 -11.39 28.31 -9.84
C ASN A 122 -11.08 29.40 -8.81
N LEU A 123 -12.04 29.74 -7.94
CA LEU A 123 -11.82 30.72 -6.88
C LEU A 123 -10.89 30.17 -5.80
N PHE A 124 -11.07 28.91 -5.40
CA PHE A 124 -10.21 28.24 -4.42
C PHE A 124 -8.78 28.10 -4.95
N HIS A 125 -8.63 27.69 -6.21
CA HIS A 125 -7.35 27.60 -6.88
C HIS A 125 -6.68 28.97 -6.96
N LYS A 126 -7.41 30.00 -7.42
CA LYS A 126 -6.91 31.39 -7.44
C LYS A 126 -6.47 31.85 -6.05
N PHE A 127 -7.31 31.64 -5.02
CA PHE A 127 -6.97 31.95 -3.64
C PHE A 127 -5.68 31.24 -3.20
N SER A 128 -5.54 29.95 -3.49
CA SER A 128 -4.34 29.18 -3.11
C SER A 128 -3.07 29.66 -3.81
N VAL A 129 -3.19 30.19 -5.04
CA VAL A 129 -2.07 30.77 -5.79
C VAL A 129 -1.74 32.18 -5.31
N GLU A 130 -2.75 32.97 -4.91
CA GLU A 130 -2.57 34.35 -4.44
C GLU A 130 -2.17 34.45 -2.96
N ASN A 131 -2.53 33.45 -2.15
CA ASN A 131 -2.21 33.35 -0.72
C ASN A 131 -1.15 32.28 -0.50
N GLN A 132 -0.07 32.35 -1.28
CA GLN A 132 1.09 31.51 -1.05
C GLN A 132 1.72 31.86 0.30
N GLU A 133 2.21 30.83 0.97
CA GLU A 133 3.02 30.98 2.16
C GLU A 133 4.17 31.96 1.87
N THR A 134 4.35 32.94 2.75
CA THR A 134 5.36 33.98 2.58
C THR A 134 6.69 33.50 3.15
N ASP A 135 7.76 34.26 2.92
CA ASP A 135 9.08 33.97 3.51
C ASP A 135 9.04 33.83 5.04
N ASP A 136 8.10 34.50 5.72
CA ASP A 136 7.93 34.47 7.18
C ASP A 136 7.00 33.34 7.66
N SER A 137 6.29 32.66 6.76
CA SER A 137 5.43 31.54 7.10
C SER A 137 6.24 30.38 7.70
N THR A 138 5.69 29.71 8.71
CA THR A 138 6.33 28.54 9.34
C THR A 138 6.39 27.37 8.36
N ALA A 139 7.58 26.88 8.06
CA ALA A 139 7.82 25.73 7.19
C ALA A 139 8.00 24.42 7.97
N ILE A 140 8.76 24.45 9.08
CA ILE A 140 9.05 23.26 9.90
C ILE A 140 8.76 23.59 11.36
N VAL A 141 8.09 22.66 12.04
CA VAL A 141 7.93 22.64 13.50
C VAL A 141 8.56 21.35 14.00
N TRP A 142 9.47 21.43 14.96
CA TRP A 142 10.13 20.24 15.51
C TRP A 142 10.44 20.42 16.99
N ARG A 143 10.91 19.36 17.62
CA ARG A 143 11.48 19.37 18.96
C ARG A 143 12.66 18.43 18.98
N ASP A 144 13.74 18.85 19.62
CA ASP A 144 14.92 18.01 19.73
C ASP A 144 14.68 16.89 20.74
N GLU A 145 15.20 15.70 20.42
CA GLU A 145 15.03 14.51 21.24
C GLU A 145 15.63 14.73 22.65
N GLY A 146 14.83 14.47 23.68
CA GLY A 146 15.23 14.66 25.09
C GLY A 146 14.83 16.02 25.67
N LEU A 147 14.26 16.93 24.87
CA LEU A 147 13.72 18.22 25.32
C LEU A 147 12.19 18.24 25.37
N ASP A 148 11.56 17.13 25.73
CA ASP A 148 10.10 16.93 25.68
C ASP A 148 9.30 17.99 26.47
N ASP A 149 9.89 18.52 27.54
CA ASP A 149 9.28 19.54 28.40
C ASP A 149 9.50 20.98 27.91
N TYR A 150 10.25 21.18 26.83
CA TYR A 150 10.54 22.49 26.25
C TYR A 150 9.56 22.84 25.10
N PRO A 151 9.36 24.14 24.80
CA PRO A 151 8.57 24.56 23.63
C PRO A 151 9.08 23.93 22.33
N VAL A 152 8.18 23.72 21.37
CA VAL A 152 8.57 23.29 20.02
C VAL A 152 9.32 24.40 19.30
N ASN A 153 10.38 24.03 18.59
CA ASN A 153 11.12 24.90 17.68
C ASN A 153 10.31 25.14 16.39
N ARG A 154 10.59 26.25 15.72
CA ARG A 154 9.96 26.64 14.44
C ARG A 154 11.00 27.23 13.50
N MET A 155 10.82 26.99 12.21
CA MET A 155 11.65 27.55 11.14
C MET A 155 10.74 28.09 10.04
N SER A 156 10.96 29.32 9.63
CA SER A 156 10.27 29.97 8.52
C SER A 156 10.69 29.41 7.16
N LEU A 157 9.90 29.67 6.12
CA LEU A 157 10.24 29.30 4.74
C LEU A 157 11.56 29.93 4.29
N LYS A 158 11.82 31.18 4.68
CA LYS A 158 13.06 31.88 4.36
C LYS A 158 14.26 31.19 5.00
N GLU A 159 14.19 30.89 6.30
CA GLU A 159 15.27 30.21 7.01
C GLU A 159 15.53 28.81 6.44
N LEU A 160 14.47 28.05 6.14
CA LEU A 160 14.58 26.75 5.48
C LEU A 160 15.27 26.89 4.12
N ARG A 161 14.82 27.82 3.28
CA ARG A 161 15.39 28.07 1.95
C ARG A 161 16.87 28.46 2.05
N THR A 162 17.23 29.33 2.99
CA THR A 162 18.61 29.74 3.22
C THR A 162 19.51 28.55 3.58
N GLN A 163 19.05 27.67 4.49
CA GLN A 163 19.82 26.48 4.87
C GLN A 163 19.92 25.48 3.73
N VAL A 164 18.83 25.23 3.01
CA VAL A 164 18.80 24.36 1.83
C VAL A 164 19.76 24.85 0.76
N MET A 165 19.75 26.15 0.44
CA MET A 165 20.69 26.75 -0.52
C MET A 165 22.14 26.63 -0.05
N THR A 166 22.40 26.80 1.25
CA THR A 166 23.75 26.67 1.81
C THR A 166 24.30 25.26 1.60
N VAL A 167 23.52 24.23 1.93
CA VAL A 167 23.91 22.83 1.72
C VAL A 167 24.03 22.50 0.23
N ALA A 168 23.10 22.96 -0.61
CA ALA A 168 23.12 22.71 -2.04
C ALA A 168 24.39 23.31 -2.70
N ASN A 169 24.74 24.54 -2.33
CA ASN A 169 25.95 25.20 -2.82
C ASN A 169 27.21 24.44 -2.36
N ALA A 170 27.26 23.94 -1.12
CA ALA A 170 28.38 23.14 -0.65
C ALA A 170 28.53 21.84 -1.46
N LEU A 171 27.42 21.14 -1.73
CA LEU A 171 27.41 19.93 -2.57
C LEU A 171 27.89 20.21 -4.00
N ASP A 172 27.51 21.34 -4.59
CA ASP A 172 27.92 21.75 -5.95
C ASP A 172 29.44 21.99 -6.05
N THR A 173 30.12 22.26 -4.92
CA THR A 173 31.61 22.34 -4.90
C THR A 173 32.30 20.98 -4.82
N MET A 174 31.57 19.92 -4.47
CA MET A 174 32.13 18.59 -4.15
C MET A 174 31.73 17.50 -5.15
N PHE A 175 30.58 17.66 -5.82
CA PHE A 175 29.95 16.60 -6.62
C PHE A 175 29.42 17.13 -7.96
N GLN A 176 29.05 16.22 -8.86
CA GLN A 176 28.50 16.55 -10.17
C GLN A 176 26.99 16.32 -10.23
N LYS A 177 26.27 17.15 -10.99
CA LYS A 177 24.81 16.97 -11.19
C LYS A 177 24.50 15.56 -11.68
N GLY A 178 23.48 14.96 -11.09
CA GLY A 178 23.11 13.55 -11.31
C GLY A 178 23.84 12.55 -10.41
N ASP A 179 24.85 12.97 -9.63
CA ASP A 179 25.44 12.14 -8.60
C ASP A 179 24.40 11.75 -7.55
N ARG A 180 24.55 10.54 -7.01
CA ARG A 180 23.65 9.95 -6.03
C ARG A 180 24.23 10.15 -4.64
N ILE A 181 23.47 10.80 -3.77
CA ILE A 181 23.90 11.13 -2.42
C ILE A 181 22.92 10.47 -1.45
N ALA A 182 23.45 9.60 -0.59
CA ALA A 182 22.66 8.92 0.41
C ALA A 182 22.41 9.76 1.64
N ILE A 183 21.27 9.53 2.28
CA ILE A 183 20.94 10.06 3.59
C ILE A 183 20.64 8.88 4.49
N ASP A 184 21.41 8.76 5.57
CA ASP A 184 21.28 7.77 6.63
C ASP A 184 21.26 8.51 7.97
N MET A 185 20.15 9.19 8.24
CA MET A 185 19.97 10.10 9.36
C MET A 185 18.58 9.92 9.97
N PRO A 186 18.43 10.09 11.30
CA PRO A 186 17.13 10.23 11.95
C PRO A 186 16.29 11.38 11.38
N MET A 187 14.98 11.35 11.65
CA MET A 187 14.03 12.39 11.24
C MET A 187 14.24 13.71 11.99
N THR A 188 15.27 14.46 11.60
CA THR A 188 15.61 15.78 12.12
C THR A 188 15.28 16.87 11.09
N CYS A 189 15.24 18.14 11.53
CA CYS A 189 15.14 19.27 10.61
C CYS A 189 16.30 19.31 9.61
N ASN A 190 17.51 18.89 10.02
CA ASN A 190 18.68 18.79 9.16
C ASN A 190 18.49 17.74 8.06
N ALA A 191 17.89 16.59 8.35
CA ALA A 191 17.60 15.58 7.33
C ALA A 191 16.67 16.14 6.22
N VAL A 192 15.67 16.94 6.59
CA VAL A 192 14.77 17.62 5.63
C VAL A 192 15.55 18.64 4.78
N ILE A 193 16.39 19.47 5.41
CA ILE A 193 17.24 20.45 4.73
C ILE A 193 18.14 19.77 3.71
N ILE A 194 18.84 18.71 4.11
CA ILE A 194 19.77 17.96 3.26
C ILE A 194 19.02 17.30 2.10
N TYR A 195 17.87 16.67 2.36
CA TYR A 195 17.05 16.05 1.32
C TYR A 195 16.66 17.07 0.22
N LEU A 196 16.15 18.23 0.63
CA LEU A 196 15.79 19.30 -0.30
C LEU A 196 17.00 19.89 -1.01
N ALA A 197 18.15 19.99 -0.34
CA ALA A 197 19.38 20.53 -0.89
C ALA A 197 19.98 19.65 -1.99
N ILE A 198 19.96 18.33 -1.82
CA ILE A 198 20.38 17.38 -2.86
C ILE A 198 19.52 17.55 -4.10
N ILE A 199 18.19 17.66 -3.94
CA ILE A 199 17.27 17.90 -5.07
C ILE A 199 17.55 19.25 -5.73
N LEU A 200 17.66 20.33 -4.93
CA LEU A 200 17.90 21.67 -5.44
C LEU A 200 19.23 21.76 -6.22
N GLY A 201 20.27 21.08 -5.75
CA GLY A 201 21.57 21.01 -6.42
C GLY A 201 21.58 20.19 -7.72
N GLY A 202 20.48 19.49 -8.06
CA GLY A 202 20.40 18.65 -9.24
C GLY A 202 21.04 17.26 -9.06
N PHE A 203 21.14 16.79 -7.82
CA PHE A 203 21.62 15.46 -7.45
C PHE A 203 20.43 14.50 -7.23
N VAL A 204 20.73 13.21 -7.02
CA VAL A 204 19.73 12.17 -6.76
C VAL A 204 19.79 11.74 -5.31
N VAL A 205 18.68 11.88 -4.59
CA VAL A 205 18.61 11.44 -3.18
C VAL A 205 18.47 9.92 -3.10
N VAL A 206 19.26 9.30 -2.22
CA VAL A 206 19.13 7.88 -1.85
C VAL A 206 18.79 7.79 -0.36
N SER A 207 17.52 7.64 -0.03
CA SER A 207 17.09 7.51 1.37
C SER A 207 17.37 6.11 1.91
N ILE A 208 18.12 6.04 3.02
CA ILE A 208 18.40 4.82 3.77
C ILE A 208 17.81 5.00 5.17
N ALA A 209 17.13 3.97 5.68
CA ALA A 209 16.60 4.03 7.03
C ALA A 209 17.75 3.94 8.05
N ASP A 210 17.79 4.89 8.98
CA ASP A 210 18.77 5.02 10.07
C ASP A 210 18.77 3.83 11.04
N SER A 211 17.69 3.03 11.03
CA SER A 211 17.55 1.78 11.78
C SER A 211 18.21 0.56 11.12
N PHE A 212 18.74 0.69 9.90
CA PHE A 212 19.33 -0.46 9.21
C PHE A 212 20.70 -0.85 9.75
N ALA A 213 20.95 -2.16 9.78
CA ALA A 213 22.27 -2.69 10.13
C ALA A 213 23.33 -2.23 9.09
N PRO A 214 24.61 -2.12 9.48
CA PRO A 214 25.67 -1.67 8.58
C PRO A 214 25.76 -2.42 7.24
N GLN A 215 25.43 -3.72 7.25
CA GLN A 215 25.42 -4.53 6.03
C GLN A 215 24.26 -4.16 5.09
N GLU A 216 23.10 -3.78 5.63
CA GLU A 216 21.94 -3.34 4.87
C GLU A 216 22.16 -1.94 4.28
N ILE A 217 22.80 -1.04 5.03
CA ILE A 217 23.24 0.28 4.55
C ILE A 217 24.23 0.09 3.39
N ARG A 218 25.25 -0.77 3.57
CA ARG A 218 26.22 -1.10 2.51
C ARG A 218 25.54 -1.62 1.25
N SER A 219 24.56 -2.51 1.39
CA SER A 219 23.81 -3.05 0.25
C SER A 219 23.12 -1.95 -0.56
N ARG A 220 22.48 -0.99 0.12
CA ARG A 220 21.79 0.15 -0.51
C ARG A 220 22.76 1.14 -1.16
N MET A 221 23.89 1.42 -0.52
CA MET A 221 24.98 2.18 -1.13
C MET A 221 25.44 1.53 -2.45
N GLY A 222 25.63 0.20 -2.46
CA GLY A 222 26.04 -0.54 -3.65
C GLY A 222 24.99 -0.55 -4.77
N ILE A 223 23.72 -0.83 -4.44
CA ILE A 223 22.61 -0.87 -5.42
C ILE A 223 22.39 0.50 -6.04
N SER A 224 22.34 1.53 -5.20
CA SER A 224 22.13 2.90 -5.67
C SER A 224 23.36 3.44 -6.40
N LYS A 225 24.57 2.95 -6.10
CA LYS A 225 25.85 3.55 -6.49
C LYS A 225 25.98 4.99 -5.97
N ALA A 226 25.54 5.23 -4.73
CA ALA A 226 25.73 6.51 -4.07
C ALA A 226 27.24 6.79 -3.87
N VAL A 227 27.66 8.02 -4.18
CA VAL A 227 29.07 8.45 -4.11
C VAL A 227 29.41 9.14 -2.78
N ALA A 228 28.38 9.55 -2.04
CA ALA A 228 28.49 10.17 -0.73
C ALA A 228 27.29 9.78 0.15
N ILE A 229 27.44 9.98 1.46
CA ILE A 229 26.40 9.70 2.46
C ILE A 229 26.43 10.81 3.52
N PHE A 230 25.27 11.37 3.85
CA PHE A 230 25.07 12.14 5.06
C PHE A 230 24.65 11.21 6.19
N THR A 231 25.30 11.37 7.34
CA THR A 231 25.01 10.64 8.57
C THR A 231 25.24 11.59 9.76
N GLN A 232 24.82 11.20 10.96
CA GLN A 232 25.01 11.99 12.17
C GLN A 232 25.30 11.10 13.37
N ASP A 233 26.01 11.66 14.34
CA ASP A 233 26.02 11.09 15.69
C ASP A 233 24.60 11.22 16.26
N ALA A 234 24.00 10.11 16.66
CA ALA A 234 22.64 10.07 17.20
C ALA A 234 22.64 9.48 18.61
N GLY A 235 22.04 10.20 19.55
CA GLY A 235 21.70 9.69 20.87
C GLY A 235 20.28 9.13 20.83
N VAL A 236 20.14 7.83 20.58
CA VAL A 236 18.82 7.19 20.47
C VAL A 236 18.18 7.10 21.85
N THR A 237 17.02 7.71 22.03
CA THR A 237 16.18 7.51 23.22
C THR A 237 14.93 6.69 22.92
N VAL A 238 14.53 6.61 21.64
CA VAL A 238 13.49 5.69 21.15
C VAL A 238 14.10 4.73 20.15
N LEU A 239 14.30 3.48 20.53
CA LEU A 239 14.95 2.49 19.67
C LEU A 239 13.92 1.57 19.02
N GLY A 240 13.74 1.74 17.71
CA GLY A 240 12.99 0.81 16.86
C GLY A 240 13.80 -0.44 16.54
N SER A 241 13.14 -1.60 16.53
CA SER A 241 13.74 -2.90 16.27
C SER A 241 12.76 -3.85 15.57
N VAL A 242 13.26 -5.00 15.15
CA VAL A 242 12.47 -6.14 14.71
C VAL A 242 12.89 -7.39 15.51
N PRO A 243 12.00 -8.33 15.84
CA PRO A 243 12.32 -9.48 16.69
C PRO A 243 13.54 -10.29 16.25
N SER A 244 13.68 -10.57 14.95
CA SER A 244 14.86 -11.27 14.40
C SER A 244 16.19 -10.53 14.65
N LEU A 245 16.17 -9.19 14.70
CA LEU A 245 17.33 -8.37 15.02
C LEU A 245 17.68 -8.47 16.50
N VAL A 246 16.68 -8.44 17.39
CA VAL A 246 16.86 -8.62 18.84
C VAL A 246 17.50 -9.99 19.12
N LYS A 247 17.04 -11.04 18.44
CA LYS A 247 17.62 -12.38 18.53
C LYS A 247 19.09 -12.42 18.09
N SER A 248 19.43 -11.72 17.01
CA SER A 248 20.80 -11.57 16.55
C SER A 248 21.68 -10.84 17.57
N TRP A 249 21.17 -9.75 18.16
CA TRP A 249 21.88 -9.02 19.21
C TRP A 249 22.10 -9.84 20.47
N LYS A 250 21.11 -10.62 20.88
CA LYS A 250 21.17 -11.54 22.03
C LYS A 250 22.17 -12.66 21.82
N GLY A 251 22.22 -13.23 20.61
CA GLY A 251 23.15 -14.30 20.24
C GLY A 251 24.57 -13.81 19.92
N GLY A 252 24.73 -12.53 19.59
CA GLY A 252 26.00 -11.90 19.23
C GLY A 252 26.64 -11.09 20.36
N ASN A 253 27.82 -10.53 20.08
CA ASN A 253 28.53 -9.62 21.00
C ASN A 253 28.36 -8.13 20.64
N CYS A 254 27.51 -7.79 19.67
CA CYS A 254 27.38 -6.43 19.15
C CYS A 254 26.77 -5.43 20.14
N ALA A 255 26.01 -5.90 21.13
CA ALA A 255 25.40 -5.05 22.18
C ALA A 255 26.31 -4.86 23.41
N LYS A 256 27.49 -5.49 23.45
CA LYS A 256 28.37 -5.49 24.62
C LYS A 256 29.04 -4.12 24.79
N GLY A 257 28.94 -3.55 25.98
CA GLY A 257 29.58 -2.28 26.33
C GLY A 257 28.83 -1.03 25.87
N LEU A 258 27.66 -1.19 25.23
CA LEU A 258 26.79 -0.06 24.90
C LEU A 258 26.11 0.48 26.17
N ASP A 259 25.93 1.79 26.22
CA ASP A 259 25.13 2.47 27.24
C ASP A 259 23.66 2.55 26.79
N TRP A 260 22.79 1.84 27.50
CA TRP A 260 21.35 1.78 27.23
C TRP A 260 20.55 2.71 28.14
N THR A 261 21.20 3.45 29.06
CA THR A 261 20.53 4.28 30.07
C THR A 261 19.73 5.44 29.48
N LYS A 262 20.05 5.85 28.25
CA LYS A 262 19.36 6.90 27.51
C LYS A 262 18.08 6.42 26.83
N ILE A 263 17.87 5.10 26.71
CA ILE A 263 16.65 4.56 26.13
C ILE A 263 15.47 4.84 27.06
N ARG A 264 14.44 5.46 26.50
CA ARG A 264 13.17 5.80 27.16
C ARG A 264 12.07 4.84 26.75
N VAL A 265 12.07 4.43 25.49
CA VAL A 265 11.07 3.54 24.89
C VAL A 265 11.74 2.67 23.84
N LEU A 266 11.32 1.42 23.75
CA LEU A 266 11.71 0.47 22.72
C LEU A 266 10.51 0.26 21.80
N GLY A 267 10.72 0.16 20.49
CA GLY A 267 9.69 -0.20 19.52
C GLY A 267 10.04 -1.53 18.85
N THR A 268 9.05 -2.38 18.62
CA THR A 268 9.21 -3.63 17.85
C THR A 268 8.06 -3.77 16.86
N THR A 269 8.39 -4.18 15.63
CA THR A 269 7.43 -4.33 14.53
C THR A 269 7.90 -5.37 13.52
N GLY A 270 7.04 -5.70 12.56
CA GLY A 270 7.35 -6.56 11.41
C GLY A 270 7.30 -8.07 11.66
N GLU A 271 7.51 -8.51 12.90
CA GLU A 271 7.37 -9.92 13.29
C GLU A 271 6.68 -10.03 14.66
N ALA A 272 6.17 -11.21 15.00
CA ALA A 272 5.67 -11.48 16.34
C ALA A 272 6.86 -11.61 17.31
N SER A 273 6.89 -10.76 18.33
CA SER A 273 7.95 -10.76 19.33
C SER A 273 7.85 -11.98 20.26
N ASP A 274 9.00 -12.52 20.63
CA ASP A 274 9.13 -13.58 21.63
C ASP A 274 9.33 -12.97 23.03
N ILE A 275 8.75 -13.60 24.05
CA ILE A 275 8.78 -13.08 25.43
C ILE A 275 10.22 -13.02 25.96
N ASP A 276 11.06 -14.03 25.69
CA ASP A 276 12.43 -14.10 26.22
C ASP A 276 13.36 -13.12 25.51
N ASP A 277 13.11 -12.84 24.23
CA ASP A 277 13.87 -11.85 23.46
C ASP A 277 13.49 -10.42 23.90
N ASN A 278 12.20 -10.16 24.11
CA ASN A 278 11.72 -8.91 24.67
C ASN A 278 12.20 -8.65 26.10
N LEU A 279 12.17 -9.68 26.97
CA LEU A 279 12.69 -9.58 28.32
C LEU A 279 14.17 -9.24 28.30
N TRP A 280 14.96 -9.91 27.44
CA TRP A 280 16.37 -9.59 27.25
C TRP A 280 16.55 -8.13 26.81
N LEU A 281 15.80 -7.68 25.79
CA LEU A 281 15.90 -6.32 25.27
C LEU A 281 15.55 -5.26 26.32
N SER A 282 14.39 -5.41 26.97
CA SER A 282 13.91 -4.49 28.00
C SER A 282 14.88 -4.44 29.20
N SER A 283 15.48 -5.57 29.58
CA SER A 283 16.47 -5.62 30.67
C SER A 283 17.72 -4.77 30.39
N ARG A 284 18.11 -4.60 29.12
CA ARG A 284 19.24 -3.72 28.74
C ARG A 284 18.91 -2.26 29.01
N ALA A 285 17.68 -1.87 28.70
CA ALA A 285 17.18 -0.53 28.90
C ALA A 285 16.57 -0.30 30.29
N SER A 286 16.94 -1.05 31.34
CA SER A 286 16.36 -0.89 32.70
C SER A 286 14.83 -1.00 32.74
N TYR A 287 14.29 -1.99 32.02
CA TYR A 287 12.86 -2.32 31.94
C TYR A 287 11.97 -1.20 31.38
N LYS A 288 12.53 -0.39 30.47
CA LYS A 288 11.76 0.60 29.72
C LYS A 288 10.74 -0.10 28.82
N PRO A 289 9.57 0.55 28.57
CA PRO A 289 8.47 -0.08 27.86
C PRO A 289 8.87 -0.46 26.44
N ILE A 290 8.44 -1.65 26.02
CA ILE A 290 8.47 -2.09 24.63
C ILE A 290 7.08 -1.83 24.05
N VAL A 291 7.02 -0.97 23.04
CA VAL A 291 5.83 -0.69 22.24
C VAL A 291 5.82 -1.66 21.06
N GLU A 292 4.97 -2.68 21.16
CA GLU A 292 4.68 -3.59 20.06
C GLU A 292 3.83 -2.88 19.03
N CYS A 293 4.21 -2.93 17.76
CA CYS A 293 3.47 -2.33 16.65
C CYS A 293 3.22 -3.36 15.57
N CYS A 294 1.96 -3.49 15.14
CA CYS A 294 1.61 -4.31 13.99
C CYS A 294 0.90 -3.44 12.95
N GLY A 295 1.43 -3.48 11.73
CA GLY A 295 1.02 -2.67 10.61
C GLY A 295 1.46 -3.31 9.30
N GLY A 296 1.25 -2.61 8.19
CA GLY A 296 1.64 -3.10 6.88
C GLY A 296 1.83 -1.96 5.89
N THR A 297 2.63 -2.20 4.86
CA THR A 297 2.86 -1.22 3.78
C THR A 297 1.56 -0.91 3.04
N GLU A 298 0.67 -1.89 2.92
CA GLU A 298 -0.65 -1.76 2.31
C GLU A 298 -1.53 -0.78 3.08
N LEU A 299 -1.37 -0.72 4.40
CA LEU A 299 -2.06 0.26 5.22
C LEU A 299 -1.30 1.59 5.13
N ALA A 300 0.04 1.57 5.19
CA ALA A 300 0.87 2.73 5.49
C ALA A 300 0.68 3.25 6.94
N SER A 301 0.22 2.38 7.84
CA SER A 301 0.17 2.62 9.28
C SER A 301 0.16 1.31 10.09
N SER A 302 0.20 1.45 11.42
CA SER A 302 -0.16 0.40 12.38
C SER A 302 -1.69 0.31 12.54
N TYR A 303 -2.23 -0.89 12.75
CA TYR A 303 -3.65 -1.10 13.10
C TYR A 303 -3.85 -1.54 14.55
N ILE A 304 -2.84 -2.16 15.15
CA ILE A 304 -2.80 -2.47 16.58
C ILE A 304 -1.41 -2.13 17.10
N GLN A 305 -1.33 -1.44 18.24
CA GLN A 305 -0.06 -0.97 18.79
C GLN A 305 -0.10 -0.81 20.31
N GLY A 306 1.07 -0.85 20.93
CA GLY A 306 1.26 -0.47 22.31
C GLY A 306 1.01 1.03 22.54
N SER A 307 0.26 1.36 23.57
CA SER A 307 0.11 2.70 24.11
C SER A 307 0.89 2.83 25.41
N LEU A 308 1.72 3.87 25.52
CA LEU A 308 2.45 4.19 26.75
C LEU A 308 1.54 4.66 27.89
N LEU A 309 0.25 4.89 27.60
CA LEU A 309 -0.77 5.24 28.60
C LEU A 309 -1.41 4.02 29.26
N GLN A 310 -1.04 2.80 28.85
CA GLN A 310 -1.61 1.54 29.31
C GLN A 310 -0.52 0.56 29.73
N PRO A 311 -0.80 -0.39 30.66
CA PRO A 311 0.14 -1.45 31.00
C PRO A 311 0.57 -2.27 29.78
N GLN A 312 1.83 -2.68 29.73
CA GLN A 312 2.42 -3.45 28.64
C GLN A 312 2.73 -4.87 29.08
N ALA A 313 2.50 -5.85 28.21
CA ALA A 313 2.99 -7.21 28.37
C ALA A 313 3.81 -7.63 27.15
N PHE A 314 4.91 -8.35 27.37
CA PHE A 314 5.84 -8.73 26.30
C PHE A 314 5.15 -9.56 25.21
N GLY A 315 5.37 -9.20 23.95
CA GLY A 315 4.79 -9.91 22.81
C GLY A 315 3.29 -9.71 22.64
N THR A 316 2.72 -8.68 23.28
CA THR A 316 1.30 -8.36 23.21
C THR A 316 1.07 -6.89 22.89
N PHE A 317 -0.08 -6.60 22.29
CA PHE A 317 -0.54 -5.24 22.07
C PHE A 317 -1.59 -4.88 23.13
N ASN A 318 -1.65 -3.63 23.56
CA ASN A 318 -2.60 -3.18 24.58
C ASN A 318 -3.64 -2.18 24.05
N GLY A 319 -3.73 -1.99 22.72
CA GLY A 319 -4.77 -1.16 22.10
C GLY A 319 -4.75 -1.18 20.57
N ALA A 320 -5.89 -0.82 19.98
CA ALA A 320 -5.98 -0.51 18.55
C ALA A 320 -5.26 0.81 18.23
N SER A 321 -4.75 0.93 17.02
CA SER A 321 -4.19 2.19 16.52
C SER A 321 -5.31 3.20 16.24
N MET A 322 -5.04 4.49 16.46
CA MET A 322 -5.99 5.57 16.15
C MET A 322 -6.23 5.77 14.64
N SER A 323 -5.48 5.05 13.79
CA SER A 323 -5.59 5.16 12.34
C SER A 323 -6.44 4.05 11.71
N THR A 324 -6.85 3.01 12.44
CA THR A 324 -7.55 1.87 11.82
C THR A 324 -8.64 1.38 12.75
N GLY A 325 -9.87 1.27 12.24
CA GLY A 325 -10.94 0.55 12.93
C GLY A 325 -10.59 -0.93 13.02
N PHE A 326 -10.77 -1.50 14.21
CA PHE A 326 -10.32 -2.85 14.54
C PHE A 326 -11.50 -3.64 15.11
N VAL A 327 -11.77 -4.83 14.57
CA VAL A 327 -12.79 -5.73 15.10
C VAL A 327 -12.30 -7.17 15.09
N ILE A 328 -12.79 -7.99 16.02
CA ILE A 328 -12.55 -9.43 16.05
C ILE A 328 -13.85 -10.10 15.64
N LEU A 329 -13.81 -10.87 14.56
CA LEU A 329 -14.94 -11.61 14.01
C LEU A 329 -14.90 -13.07 14.46
N ASP A 330 -16.04 -13.61 14.84
CA ASP A 330 -16.21 -15.04 15.10
C ASP A 330 -16.17 -15.87 13.80
N GLU A 331 -16.30 -17.19 13.92
CA GLU A 331 -16.26 -18.11 12.78
C GLU A 331 -17.38 -17.89 11.73
N ARG A 332 -18.42 -17.12 12.09
CA ARG A 332 -19.55 -16.79 11.22
C ARG A 332 -19.41 -15.39 10.61
N GLY A 333 -18.31 -14.68 10.90
CA GLY A 333 -18.08 -13.31 10.47
C GLY A 333 -18.86 -12.27 11.29
N ILE A 334 -19.33 -12.64 12.50
CA ILE A 334 -20.05 -11.73 13.40
C ILE A 334 -19.03 -11.09 14.35
N PRO A 335 -19.05 -9.76 14.52
CA PRO A 335 -18.15 -9.08 15.44
C PRO A 335 -18.45 -9.46 16.89
N TYR A 336 -17.40 -9.75 17.66
CA TYR A 336 -17.50 -9.86 19.10
C TYR A 336 -17.83 -8.49 19.73
N PRO A 337 -18.58 -8.46 20.85
CA PRO A 337 -18.76 -7.23 21.61
C PRO A 337 -17.41 -6.69 22.12
N ASP A 338 -17.33 -5.36 22.23
CA ASP A 338 -16.17 -4.69 22.83
C ASP A 338 -15.94 -5.14 24.28
N ASP A 339 -14.69 -5.03 24.73
CA ASP A 339 -14.26 -5.31 26.12
C ASP A 339 -14.49 -6.74 26.64
N LEU A 340 -14.76 -7.71 25.77
CA LEU A 340 -14.84 -9.12 26.12
C LEU A 340 -13.65 -9.92 25.61
N PRO A 341 -13.09 -10.85 26.42
CA PRO A 341 -12.10 -11.80 25.94
C PRO A 341 -12.67 -12.61 24.77
N CYS A 342 -12.02 -12.51 23.62
CA CYS A 342 -12.42 -13.21 22.40
C CYS A 342 -11.21 -13.63 21.58
N ALA A 343 -11.43 -14.56 20.65
CA ALA A 343 -10.44 -15.01 19.69
C ALA A 343 -11.14 -15.24 18.35
N GLY A 344 -10.59 -14.70 17.28
CA GLY A 344 -11.26 -14.70 15.99
C GLY A 344 -10.40 -14.11 14.88
N GLU A 345 -11.03 -13.84 13.74
CA GLU A 345 -10.40 -13.19 12.60
C GLU A 345 -10.39 -11.67 12.79
N VAL A 346 -9.26 -11.03 12.52
CA VAL A 346 -9.14 -9.57 12.63
C VAL A 346 -9.72 -8.93 11.38
N GLY A 347 -10.74 -8.10 11.56
CA GLY A 347 -11.26 -7.19 10.54
C GLY A 347 -10.65 -5.80 10.71
N LEU A 348 -10.16 -5.22 9.61
CA LEU A 348 -9.54 -3.90 9.58
C LEU A 348 -10.34 -2.93 8.71
N PHE A 349 -10.53 -1.72 9.20
CA PHE A 349 -11.22 -0.63 8.51
C PHE A 349 -10.33 0.61 8.52
N PRO A 350 -9.51 0.85 7.48
CA PRO A 350 -8.66 2.02 7.43
C PRO A 350 -9.49 3.31 7.44
N ILE A 351 -9.15 4.26 8.30
CA ILE A 351 -9.89 5.54 8.44
C ILE A 351 -9.08 6.75 7.95
N TYR A 352 -7.98 6.52 7.21
CA TYR A 352 -7.07 7.57 6.70
C TYR A 352 -6.76 7.39 5.22
N PHE A 353 -6.19 8.45 4.64
CA PHE A 353 -5.70 8.46 3.27
C PHE A 353 -4.36 7.76 3.13
N GLY A 354 -4.25 6.83 2.17
CA GLY A 354 -3.01 6.10 1.88
C GLY A 354 -3.15 4.59 2.04
N ALA A 355 -4.18 4.13 2.76
CA ALA A 355 -4.50 2.71 2.83
C ALA A 355 -4.96 2.20 1.46
N THR A 356 -4.34 1.11 1.04
CA THR A 356 -4.60 0.41 -0.21
C THR A 356 -5.67 -0.65 0.04
N ASP A 357 -6.85 -0.47 -0.54
CA ASP A 357 -7.94 -1.45 -0.48
C ASP A 357 -7.95 -2.42 -1.67
N ARG A 358 -7.13 -2.15 -2.69
CA ARG A 358 -7.04 -2.93 -3.94
C ARG A 358 -5.62 -2.89 -4.52
N LEU A 359 -5.14 -4.02 -5.04
CA LEU A 359 -3.90 -4.04 -5.82
C LEU A 359 -4.14 -3.42 -7.20
N LEU A 360 -3.31 -2.45 -7.60
CA LEU A 360 -3.45 -1.71 -8.87
C LEU A 360 -3.33 -2.60 -10.13
N ASN A 361 -2.70 -3.77 -10.04
CA ASN A 361 -2.44 -4.67 -11.17
C ASN A 361 -2.65 -6.16 -10.85
N ALA A 362 -3.33 -6.48 -9.75
CA ALA A 362 -3.59 -7.85 -9.35
C ALA A 362 -4.91 -7.94 -8.55
N ASP A 363 -5.41 -9.16 -8.36
CA ASP A 363 -6.55 -9.42 -7.49
C ASP A 363 -6.01 -9.88 -6.13
N HIS A 364 -6.18 -9.07 -5.08
CA HIS A 364 -5.68 -9.35 -3.73
C HIS A 364 -6.08 -10.74 -3.20
N ASN A 365 -7.22 -11.29 -3.65
CA ASN A 365 -7.67 -12.63 -3.29
C ASN A 365 -6.86 -13.77 -3.95
N LYS A 366 -5.95 -13.44 -4.88
CA LYS A 366 -5.16 -14.37 -5.71
C LYS A 366 -3.65 -14.31 -5.49
N THR A 367 -3.09 -13.51 -4.58
CA THR A 367 -1.67 -13.07 -4.70
C THR A 367 -0.66 -13.50 -3.62
N SER A 368 -0.96 -14.31 -2.59
CA SER A 368 0.12 -14.76 -1.66
C SER A 368 0.31 -16.28 -1.58
N SER A 369 -0.76 -17.05 -1.35
CA SER A 369 -0.70 -18.52 -1.36
C SER A 369 -0.76 -19.08 -2.78
N VAL A 370 -1.60 -18.50 -3.63
CA VAL A 370 -1.83 -18.96 -5.00
C VAL A 370 -0.59 -18.79 -5.89
N GLU A 371 0.27 -17.81 -5.63
CA GLU A 371 1.53 -17.67 -6.36
C GLU A 371 2.53 -18.77 -6.00
N ILE A 372 2.64 -19.10 -4.71
CA ILE A 372 3.42 -20.24 -4.22
C ILE A 372 2.86 -21.54 -4.81
N GLU A 373 1.55 -21.73 -4.79
CA GLU A 373 0.86 -22.89 -5.36
C GLU A 373 1.10 -23.00 -6.87
N ARG A 374 1.01 -21.89 -7.62
CA ARG A 374 1.31 -21.89 -9.07
C ARG A 374 2.76 -22.25 -9.37
N ALA A 375 3.70 -21.76 -8.57
CA ALA A 375 5.11 -22.12 -8.71
C ALA A 375 5.33 -23.61 -8.41
N CYS A 376 4.71 -24.13 -7.35
CA CYS A 376 4.80 -25.53 -6.95
C CYS A 376 4.10 -26.48 -7.93
N ASN A 377 2.93 -26.12 -8.47
CA ASN A 377 2.19 -26.92 -9.47
C ASN A 377 3.02 -27.20 -10.73
N ARG A 378 3.96 -26.32 -11.06
CA ARG A 378 4.84 -26.46 -12.24
C ARG A 378 6.17 -27.13 -11.89
N ALA A 379 6.42 -27.44 -10.63
CA ALA A 379 7.69 -27.99 -10.17
C ALA A 379 7.84 -29.49 -10.49
N ASP A 380 6.73 -30.19 -10.73
CA ASP A 380 6.71 -31.63 -10.99
C ASP A 380 5.48 -32.01 -11.83
N GLU A 381 5.67 -32.78 -12.90
CA GLU A 381 4.61 -33.12 -13.86
C GLU A 381 3.53 -34.05 -13.30
N GLY A 382 3.85 -34.82 -12.26
CA GLY A 382 2.90 -35.74 -11.62
C GLY A 382 1.88 -35.05 -10.72
N LEU A 383 1.99 -33.74 -10.51
CA LEU A 383 1.08 -32.96 -9.66
C LEU A 383 -0.18 -32.56 -10.40
N LEU A 384 -1.33 -32.77 -9.77
CA LEU A 384 -2.62 -32.23 -10.19
C LEU A 384 -2.76 -30.79 -9.68
N GLU A 385 -2.56 -30.60 -8.37
CA GLU A 385 -2.65 -29.30 -7.71
C GLU A 385 -1.93 -29.27 -6.36
N THR A 386 -1.65 -28.07 -5.86
CA THR A 386 -0.99 -27.82 -4.59
C THR A 386 -1.73 -26.75 -3.78
N ALA A 387 -1.59 -26.81 -2.47
CA ALA A 387 -2.13 -25.85 -1.51
C ALA A 387 -1.02 -25.41 -0.55
N ALA A 388 -0.79 -24.10 -0.45
CA ALA A 388 0.16 -23.52 0.48
C ALA A 388 -0.57 -23.14 1.78
N VAL A 389 -0.09 -23.66 2.91
CA VAL A 389 -0.63 -23.35 4.24
C VAL A 389 0.51 -23.04 5.21
N SER A 390 0.22 -22.23 6.20
CA SER A 390 1.15 -21.97 7.30
C SER A 390 0.90 -22.92 8.47
N ILE A 391 1.96 -23.39 9.12
CA ILE A 391 1.90 -24.22 10.32
C ILE A 391 2.70 -23.59 11.45
N LYS A 392 2.14 -23.61 12.66
CA LYS A 392 2.85 -23.15 13.86
C LYS A 392 3.64 -24.32 14.47
N PRO A 393 4.96 -24.18 14.71
CA PRO A 393 5.75 -25.23 15.37
C PRO A 393 5.27 -25.49 16.80
N THR A 394 5.37 -26.73 17.27
CA THR A 394 4.94 -27.15 18.63
C THR A 394 5.73 -26.50 19.77
N GLY A 395 6.96 -26.02 19.50
CA GLY A 395 7.81 -25.32 20.47
C GLY A 395 7.79 -23.80 20.39
N GLY A 396 6.85 -23.20 19.64
CA GLY A 396 6.84 -21.76 19.36
C GLY A 396 7.76 -21.38 18.19
N GLY A 397 7.87 -20.07 17.91
CA GLY A 397 8.60 -19.53 16.76
C GLY A 397 7.72 -19.18 15.54
N PRO A 398 8.34 -18.67 14.45
CA PRO A 398 7.62 -18.16 13.29
C PRO A 398 6.84 -19.27 12.57
N GLU A 399 5.72 -18.91 11.94
CA GLU A 399 4.97 -19.85 11.13
C GLU A 399 5.83 -20.39 9.99
N GLN A 400 5.73 -21.69 9.76
CA GLN A 400 6.47 -22.41 8.74
C GLN A 400 5.57 -22.71 7.54
N LEU A 401 6.14 -22.62 6.33
CA LEU A 401 5.42 -22.93 5.10
C LEU A 401 5.31 -24.44 4.90
N ALA A 402 4.08 -24.94 4.76
CA ALA A 402 3.76 -26.31 4.38
C ALA A 402 3.04 -26.33 3.03
N ILE A 403 3.44 -27.25 2.15
CA ILE A 403 2.82 -27.45 0.84
C ILE A 403 2.12 -28.81 0.83
N LEU A 404 0.80 -28.82 0.63
CA LEU A 404 0.05 -30.04 0.36
C LEU A 404 -0.10 -30.22 -1.14
N ALA A 405 -0.03 -31.45 -1.61
CA ALA A 405 -0.04 -31.81 -3.02
C ALA A 405 -1.06 -32.92 -3.31
N VAL A 406 -1.76 -32.81 -4.44
CA VAL A 406 -2.60 -33.87 -5.00
C VAL A 406 -1.92 -34.36 -6.27
N LEU A 407 -1.78 -35.67 -6.43
CA LEU A 407 -1.19 -36.29 -7.62
C LEU A 407 -2.24 -36.49 -8.73
N LYS A 408 -1.79 -36.44 -9.99
CA LYS A 408 -2.63 -36.82 -11.15
C LYS A 408 -2.99 -38.30 -11.12
N ASP A 409 -2.04 -39.16 -10.75
CA ASP A 409 -2.25 -40.59 -10.58
C ASP A 409 -2.14 -40.97 -9.09
N ARG A 410 -3.29 -41.28 -8.49
CA ARG A 410 -3.41 -41.64 -7.07
C ARG A 410 -2.71 -42.96 -6.71
N SER A 411 -2.47 -43.84 -7.68
CA SER A 411 -1.82 -45.13 -7.45
C SER A 411 -0.32 -45.00 -7.11
N THR A 412 0.28 -43.86 -7.44
CA THR A 412 1.73 -43.62 -7.27
C THR A 412 2.11 -42.98 -5.92
N SER A 413 1.13 -42.67 -5.07
CA SER A 413 1.32 -41.92 -3.81
C SER A 413 2.39 -42.53 -2.88
N SER A 414 2.44 -43.86 -2.76
CA SER A 414 3.39 -44.58 -1.91
C SER A 414 4.83 -44.59 -2.45
N SER A 415 5.02 -44.29 -3.73
CA SER A 415 6.33 -44.28 -4.41
C SER A 415 6.94 -42.88 -4.55
N TYR A 416 6.19 -41.82 -4.23
CA TYR A 416 6.64 -40.44 -4.36
C TYR A 416 7.57 -40.04 -3.20
N ASP A 417 8.82 -39.71 -3.51
CA ASP A 417 9.77 -39.21 -2.51
C ASP A 417 9.47 -37.76 -2.13
N LEU A 418 8.99 -37.56 -0.89
CA LEU A 418 8.62 -36.26 -0.35
C LEU A 418 9.83 -35.31 -0.18
N ASN A 419 11.05 -35.83 0.02
CA ASN A 419 12.25 -35.00 0.14
C ASN A 419 12.63 -34.41 -1.22
N ILE A 420 12.56 -35.22 -2.28
CA ILE A 420 12.77 -34.76 -3.65
C ILE A 420 11.70 -33.72 -4.00
N LEU A 421 10.43 -33.99 -3.71
CA LEU A 421 9.34 -33.07 -4.00
C LEU A 421 9.49 -31.74 -3.24
N LYS A 422 9.88 -31.79 -1.96
CA LYS A 422 10.22 -30.61 -1.16
C LYS A 422 11.35 -29.81 -1.78
N SER A 423 12.41 -30.46 -2.26
CA SER A 423 13.51 -29.78 -2.94
C SER A 423 13.04 -29.11 -4.24
N LYS A 424 12.20 -29.79 -5.04
CA LYS A 424 11.62 -29.21 -6.27
C LYS A 424 10.78 -27.97 -5.97
N PHE A 425 9.93 -28.01 -4.96
CA PHE A 425 9.15 -26.85 -4.51
C PHE A 425 10.05 -25.71 -4.03
N GLN A 426 11.07 -26.02 -3.23
CA GLN A 426 12.02 -25.02 -2.75
C GLN A 426 12.74 -24.32 -3.91
N THR A 427 13.21 -25.07 -4.91
CA THR A 427 13.84 -24.52 -6.12
C THR A 427 12.87 -23.69 -6.94
N ALA A 428 11.64 -24.15 -7.13
CA ALA A 428 10.63 -23.41 -7.88
C ALA A 428 10.27 -22.07 -7.23
N ILE A 429 10.14 -22.04 -5.91
CA ILE A 429 9.86 -20.81 -5.15
C ILE A 429 11.06 -19.85 -5.21
N GLN A 430 12.28 -20.35 -5.02
CA GLN A 430 13.49 -19.51 -5.12
C GLN A 430 13.65 -18.88 -6.49
N LYS A 431 13.35 -19.63 -7.56
CA LYS A 431 13.53 -19.16 -8.94
C LYS A 431 12.45 -18.17 -9.37
N ASN A 432 11.19 -18.39 -8.97
CA ASN A 432 10.04 -17.68 -9.55
C ASN A 432 9.40 -16.67 -8.58
N LEU A 433 9.74 -16.70 -7.29
CA LEU A 433 9.15 -15.84 -6.27
C LEU A 433 10.26 -15.20 -5.42
N ASN A 434 10.33 -15.54 -4.13
CA ASN A 434 11.29 -14.97 -3.19
C ASN A 434 12.07 -16.10 -2.48
N PRO A 435 13.41 -16.07 -2.49
CA PRO A 435 14.24 -17.10 -1.87
C PRO A 435 14.11 -17.19 -0.33
N LEU A 436 13.50 -16.19 0.33
CA LEU A 436 13.22 -16.21 1.76
C LEU A 436 12.11 -17.18 2.17
N PHE A 437 11.22 -17.57 1.24
CA PHE A 437 10.19 -18.57 1.52
C PHE A 437 10.81 -19.97 1.58
N LYS A 438 10.89 -20.52 2.81
CA LYS A 438 11.42 -21.86 3.07
C LYS A 438 10.31 -22.89 3.21
N VAL A 439 10.24 -23.83 2.26
CA VAL A 439 9.34 -24.98 2.36
C VAL A 439 9.80 -25.85 3.50
N SER A 440 9.01 -25.92 4.56
CA SER A 440 9.34 -26.65 5.78
C SER A 440 8.75 -28.06 5.75
N TYR A 441 7.54 -28.21 5.22
CA TYR A 441 6.82 -29.48 5.17
C TYR A 441 6.14 -29.71 3.82
N VAL A 442 6.09 -30.97 3.39
CA VAL A 442 5.36 -31.40 2.19
C VAL A 442 4.52 -32.63 2.51
N LYS A 443 3.29 -32.67 2.02
CA LYS A 443 2.39 -33.83 2.18
C LYS A 443 1.58 -34.08 0.94
N ILE A 444 1.41 -35.35 0.59
CA ILE A 444 0.47 -35.78 -0.43
C ILE A 444 -0.88 -36.07 0.23
N VAL A 445 -1.96 -35.55 -0.36
CA VAL A 445 -3.35 -35.78 0.05
C VAL A 445 -4.17 -36.30 -1.14
N PRO A 446 -5.21 -37.11 -0.90
CA PRO A 446 -5.99 -37.70 -1.99
C PRO A 446 -6.78 -36.63 -2.79
N GLU A 447 -7.26 -35.61 -2.09
CA GLU A 447 -7.97 -34.47 -2.65
C GLU A 447 -8.00 -33.31 -1.65
N PHE A 448 -8.34 -32.12 -2.14
CA PHE A 448 -8.51 -30.96 -1.29
C PHE A 448 -9.98 -30.75 -0.88
N PRO A 449 -10.24 -30.39 0.40
CA PRO A 449 -11.58 -30.06 0.87
C PRO A 449 -12.04 -28.74 0.24
N ARG A 450 -13.27 -28.70 -0.26
CA ARG A 450 -13.85 -27.54 -0.95
C ARG A 450 -15.26 -27.21 -0.49
N THR A 451 -15.66 -25.94 -0.64
CA THR A 451 -17.05 -25.51 -0.50
C THR A 451 -17.90 -25.98 -1.68
N ALA A 452 -19.23 -25.85 -1.57
CA ALA A 452 -20.16 -26.06 -2.69
C ALA A 452 -19.87 -25.15 -3.91
N SER A 453 -19.22 -24.01 -3.69
CA SER A 453 -18.73 -23.09 -4.73
C SER A 453 -17.29 -23.40 -5.21
N ASN A 454 -16.78 -24.59 -4.91
CA ASN A 454 -15.46 -25.09 -5.33
C ASN A 454 -14.24 -24.34 -4.72
N LYS A 455 -14.45 -23.53 -3.67
CA LYS A 455 -13.39 -22.80 -2.98
C LYS A 455 -12.61 -23.74 -2.05
N LEU A 456 -11.28 -23.69 -2.14
CA LEU A 456 -10.37 -24.46 -1.27
C LEU A 456 -10.53 -24.08 0.21
N LEU A 457 -10.83 -25.07 1.05
CA LEU A 457 -10.96 -24.92 2.50
C LEU A 457 -9.59 -25.06 3.19
N ARG A 458 -8.73 -24.05 3.05
CA ARG A 458 -7.36 -24.04 3.62
C ARG A 458 -7.33 -24.24 5.14
N ARG A 459 -8.37 -23.81 5.86
CA ARG A 459 -8.53 -24.04 7.30
C ARG A 459 -8.52 -25.54 7.64
N VAL A 460 -9.31 -26.34 6.92
CA VAL A 460 -9.40 -27.80 7.15
C VAL A 460 -8.04 -28.47 6.90
N LEU A 461 -7.32 -28.05 5.86
CA LEU A 461 -5.97 -28.55 5.59
C LEU A 461 -4.98 -28.20 6.71
N LYS A 462 -5.04 -26.96 7.23
CA LYS A 462 -4.21 -26.51 8.37
C LYS A 462 -4.53 -27.31 9.64
N ASP A 463 -5.80 -27.56 9.92
CA ASP A 463 -6.23 -28.32 11.11
C ASP A 463 -5.82 -29.79 11.04
N GLN A 464 -6.03 -30.44 9.89
CA GLN A 464 -5.59 -31.82 9.66
C GLN A 464 -4.08 -31.96 9.85
N LEU A 465 -3.31 -31.02 9.29
CA LEU A 465 -1.86 -31.03 9.38
C LEU A 465 -1.38 -30.76 10.81
N LYS A 466 -2.04 -29.84 11.53
CA LYS A 466 -1.76 -29.54 12.94
C LYS A 466 -2.02 -30.75 13.85
N GLN A 467 -3.14 -31.45 13.67
CA GLN A 467 -3.46 -32.66 14.43
C GLN A 467 -2.39 -33.75 14.22
N GLU A 468 -2.00 -34.00 12.98
CA GLU A 468 -0.99 -35.02 12.65
C GLU A 468 0.38 -34.68 13.24
N LEU A 469 0.85 -33.44 13.10
CA LEU A 469 2.13 -33.00 13.66
C LEU A 469 2.13 -33.02 15.20
N SER A 470 0.99 -32.70 15.83
CA SER A 470 0.85 -32.83 17.29
C SER A 470 0.92 -34.29 17.76
N THR A 471 0.45 -35.23 16.93
CA THR A 471 0.48 -36.67 17.24
C THR A 471 1.88 -37.23 17.09
N ARG A 472 2.63 -36.79 16.07
CA ARG A 472 4.05 -37.16 15.89
C ARG A 472 4.98 -36.58 16.94
N SER A 473 4.64 -35.45 17.56
CA SER A 473 5.44 -34.84 18.63
C SER A 473 5.20 -35.46 20.01
N LYS A 474 4.21 -36.36 20.15
CA LYS A 474 3.86 -37.08 21.38
C LYS A 474 4.31 -38.55 21.38
N LEU A 475 4.79 -39.04 20.24
CA LEU A 475 5.54 -40.29 20.06
C LEU A 475 7.03 -39.98 20.14
#